data_AF-A0A3D5SF30-F1
#
_entry.id   AF-A0A3D5SF30-F1
#
_cell.length_a   1.000
_cell.length_b   1.000
_cell.length_c   1.000
_cell.angle_alpha   90.00
_cell.angle_beta   90.00
_cell.angle_gamma   90.00
#
_symmetry.space_group_name_H-M   'P 1'
#
loop_
_entity.id
_entity.type
_entity.pdbx_description
1 polymer ?
#
loop_
_entity_poly.entity_id
_entity_poly.type
_entity_poly.pdbx_seq_one_letter_code
_entity_poly.pdbx_strand_id
1 'polypeptide(L)' 'MINFDWLPEKTRLLLEKLSRCSFIADFYLAGGTAVALFLNHRRSDDLDFFSEKEFSQTLLVKKLKEIGKFEGLKNAENTI' A
#
# COMPACT_ATOMS: atom_id res chain seq x y z
N MET A 1 14.33 2.42 13.28
CA MET A 1 13.02 2.93 13.78
C MET A 1 12.32 3.55 12.58
N ILE A 2 11.10 3.11 12.26
CA ILE A 2 10.33 3.63 11.12
C ILE A 2 9.92 5.07 11.44
N ASN A 3 10.23 6.03 10.55
CA ASN A 3 9.77 7.41 10.70
C ASN A 3 8.74 7.77 9.61
N PHE A 4 7.54 8.17 10.03
CA PHE A 4 6.44 8.57 9.15
C PHE A 4 6.46 10.06 8.73
N ASP A 5 7.37 10.88 9.26
CA ASP A 5 7.52 12.31 8.90
C ASP A 5 7.82 12.51 7.40
N TRP A 6 8.35 11.46 6.75
CA TRP A 6 8.69 11.45 5.33
C TRP A 6 7.53 11.03 4.43
N LEU A 7 6.33 10.82 4.98
CA LEU A 7 5.11 10.65 4.21
C LEU A 7 4.27 11.93 4.24
N PRO A 8 3.67 12.34 3.11
CA PRO A 8 2.58 13.29 3.14
C PRO A 8 1.50 12.84 4.11
N GLU A 9 0.83 13.80 4.75
CA GLU A 9 -0.26 13.51 5.68
C GLU A 9 -1.34 12.60 5.07
N LYS A 10 -1.74 12.86 3.82
CA LYS A 10 -2.72 12.02 3.11
C LYS A 10 -2.24 10.58 2.93
N THR A 11 -0.98 10.38 2.56
CA THR A 11 -0.38 9.05 2.37
C THR A 11 -0.24 8.33 3.71
N ARG A 12 0.16 9.02 4.77
CA ARG A 12 0.23 8.48 6.14
C ARG A 12 -1.15 8.01 6.61
N LEU A 13 -2.19 8.83 6.46
CA LEU A 13 -3.55 8.48 6.84
C LEU A 13 -4.09 7.30 6.02
N LEU A 14 -3.74 7.22 4.74
CA LEU A 14 -4.09 6.06 3.90
C LEU A 14 -3.39 4.79 4.38
N LEU A 15 -2.09 4.85 4.68
CA LEU A 15 -1.32 3.73 5.21
C LEU A 15 -1.88 3.26 6.56
N GLU A 16 -2.21 4.18 7.46
CA GLU A 16 -2.87 3.88 8.74
C GLU A 16 -4.23 3.21 8.52
N LYS A 17 -5.02 3.69 7.55
CA LYS A 17 -6.31 3.08 7.21
C LYS A 17 -6.15 1.66 6.69
N LEU A 18 -5.22 1.44 5.76
CA LEU A 18 -4.92 0.12 5.20
C LEU A 18 -4.40 -0.84 6.26
N SER A 19 -3.57 -0.37 7.19
CA SER A 19 -3.00 -1.19 8.28
C SER A 19 -4.05 -1.83 9.20
N ARG A 20 -5.27 -1.28 9.23
CA ARG A 20 -6.40 -1.81 10.01
C ARG A 20 -7.23 -2.85 9.25
N CYS A 21 -6.97 -3.05 7.96
CA CYS A 21 -7.70 -4.00 7.14
C CYS A 21 -7.03 -5.37 7.19
N SER A 22 -7.76 -6.42 7.54
CA SER A 22 -7.19 -7.77 7.73
C SER A 22 -6.46 -8.33 6.50
N PHE A 23 -6.93 -8.02 5.28
CA PHE A 23 -6.28 -8.49 4.06
C PHE A 23 -4.88 -7.90 3.82
N ILE A 24 -4.55 -6.77 4.47
CA ILE A 24 -3.24 -6.14 4.28
C ILE A 24 -2.11 -6.98 4.87
N ALA A 25 -2.42 -7.89 5.80
CA ALA A 25 -1.42 -8.74 6.45
C ALA A 25 -0.75 -9.73 5.49
N ASP A 26 -1.36 -9.97 4.32
CA ASP A 26 -0.76 -10.77 3.25
C ASP A 26 0.19 -9.97 2.35
N PHE A 27 0.25 -8.65 2.54
CA PHE A 27 1.07 -7.74 1.75
C PHE A 27 2.14 -7.06 2.61
N TYR A 28 3.26 -6.70 1.99
CA TYR A 28 4.31 -5.89 2.58
C TYR A 28 4.60 -4.68 1.70
N LEU A 29 4.94 -3.56 2.34
CA LEU A 29 5.37 -2.35 1.65
C LEU A 29 6.80 -2.56 1.14
N ALA A 30 7.02 -2.33 -0.14
CA ALA A 30 8.34 -2.38 -0.75
C ALA A 30 8.62 -1.12 -1.58
N GLY A 31 9.64 -1.18 -2.43
CA GLY A 31 10.00 -0.09 -3.33
C GLY A 31 10.55 1.15 -2.62
N GLY A 32 10.44 2.28 -3.30
CA GLY A 32 11.08 3.53 -2.87
C GLY A 32 10.56 4.08 -1.55
N THR A 33 9.29 3.81 -1.21
CA THR A 33 8.69 4.30 0.05
C THR A 33 9.11 3.48 1.25
N ALA A 34 9.25 2.15 1.11
CA ALA A 34 9.81 1.33 2.18
C ALA A 34 11.24 1.75 2.53
N VAL A 35 12.08 2.03 1.52
CA VAL A 35 13.45 2.53 1.73
C VAL A 35 13.46 3.92 2.36
N ALA A 36 12.53 4.80 1.94
CA ALA A 36 12.37 6.14 2.53
C ALA A 36 12.11 6.08 4.03
N LEU A 37 11.18 5.23 4.44
CA LEU A 37 10.76 5.03 5.83
C LEU A 37 11.84 4.38 6.68
N PHE A 38 12.67 3.54 6.07
CA PHE A 38 13.74 2.83 6.77
C PHE A 38 14.98 3.71 7.00
N LEU A 39 15.39 4.47 5.98
CA LEU A 39 16.61 5.29 6.02
C LEU A 39 16.36 6.76 6.33
N ASN A 40 15.09 7.21 6.39
CA ASN A 40 14.72 8.61 6.62
C ASN A 40 15.37 9.58 5.61
N HIS A 41 15.53 9.14 4.36
CA HIS A 41 16.45 9.79 3.42
C HIS A 41 15.77 10.79 2.47
N ARG A 42 14.45 10.70 2.26
CA ARG A 42 13.66 11.63 1.44
C ARG A 42 12.16 11.44 1.67
N ARG A 43 11.37 12.42 1.23
CA ARG A 43 9.90 12.31 1.19
C ARG A 43 9.46 11.36 0.07
N SER A 44 8.45 10.55 0.34
CA SER A 44 7.90 9.55 -0.60
C SER A 44 6.38 9.51 -0.50
N ASP A 45 5.70 9.52 -1.64
CA ASP A 45 4.25 9.74 -1.69
C ASP A 45 3.47 8.50 -2.15
N ASP A 46 4.15 7.57 -2.85
CA ASP A 46 3.58 6.35 -3.43
C ASP A 46 3.62 5.18 -2.43
N LEU A 47 2.68 4.23 -2.49
CA LEU A 47 2.70 3.03 -1.65
C LEU A 47 2.69 1.78 -2.53
N ASP A 48 3.85 1.12 -2.65
CA ASP A 48 3.98 -0.11 -3.41
C ASP A 48 3.85 -1.33 -2.48
N PHE A 49 2.74 -2.06 -2.62
CA PHE A 49 2.50 -3.28 -1.85
C PHE A 49 2.72 -4.53 -2.70
N PHE A 50 3.42 -5.50 -2.13
CA PHE A 50 3.71 -6.79 -2.75
C PHE A 50 3.26 -7.92 -1.84
N SER A 51 3.01 -9.09 -2.41
CA SER A 51 2.63 -10.30 -1.68
C SER A 51 3.44 -11.47 -2.22
N GLU A 52 3.94 -12.32 -1.33
CA GLU A 52 4.50 -13.63 -1.71
C GLU A 52 3.40 -14.68 -1.93
N LYS A 53 2.18 -14.39 -1.46
CA LYS A 53 1.00 -15.23 -1.63
C LYS A 53 0.26 -14.82 -2.89
N GLU A 54 -0.29 -15.80 -3.60
CA GLU A 54 -1.28 -15.55 -4.65
C GLU A 54 -2.52 -14.86 -4.06
N PHE A 55 -3.14 -13.97 -4.84
CA PHE A 55 -4.35 -13.29 -4.41
C PHE A 55 -5.33 -13.12 -5.57
N SER A 56 -6.63 -13.15 -5.24
CA SER A 56 -7.67 -12.85 -6.23
C SER A 56 -7.74 -11.34 -6.46
N GLN A 57 -7.41 -10.92 -7.68
CA GLN A 57 -7.55 -9.53 -8.11
C GLN A 57 -8.98 -8.98 -7.91
N THR A 58 -10.00 -9.78 -8.25
CA THR A 58 -11.40 -9.39 -8.09
C THR A 58 -11.77 -9.15 -6.63
N LEU A 59 -11.32 -10.02 -5.72
CA LEU A 59 -11.57 -9.86 -4.28
C LEU A 59 -10.80 -8.67 -3.71
N LEU A 60 -9.55 -8.46 -4.15
CA LEU A 60 -8.74 -7.32 -3.72
C LEU A 60 -9.38 -6.00 -4.14
N VAL A 61 -9.77 -5.87 -5.41
CA VAL A 61 -10.47 -4.67 -5.92
C VAL A 61 -11.78 -4.43 -5.16
N LYS A 62 -12.54 -5.48 -4.83
CA LYS A 62 -13.75 -5.36 -4.02
C LYS A 62 -13.44 -4.78 -2.63
N LYS A 63 -12.44 -5.35 -1.92
CA LYS A 63 -12.00 -4.86 -0.61
C LYS A 63 -11.52 -3.41 -0.67
N LEU A 64 -10.76 -3.04 -1.70
CA LEU A 64 -10.27 -1.66 -1.88
C LEU A 64 -11.43 -0.67 -2.10
N LYS A 65 -12.43 -1.04 -2.89
CA LYS A 65 -13.65 -0.24 -3.10
C LYS A 65 -14.49 -0.06 -1.84
N GLU A 66 -14.48 -1.03 -0.93
CA GLU A 66 -15.16 -0.93 0.38
C GLU A 66 -14.45 0.08 1.31
N ILE A 67 -13.14 0.28 1.13
CA ILE A 67 -12.31 1.17 1.95
C ILE A 67 -12.30 2.58 1.38
N GLY A 68 -12.45 2.77 0.07
CA GLY A 68 -12.48 4.09 -0.53
C GLY A 68 -12.61 4.08 -2.04
N LYS A 69 -12.38 5.25 -2.65
CA LYS A 69 -12.38 5.39 -4.10
C LYS A 69 -11.21 4.60 -4.69
N PHE A 70 -11.51 3.70 -5.62
CA PHE A 70 -10.52 2.92 -6.35
C PHE A 70 -10.72 3.11 -7.85
N GLU A 71 -9.65 3.50 -8.54
CA GLU A 71 -9.57 3.60 -10.00
C GLU A 71 -8.40 2.72 -10.46
N GLY A 72 -8.70 1.59 -11.11
CA GLY A 72 -7.68 0.67 -11.62
C GLY A 72 -7.16 1.14 -12.97
N LEU A 73 -5.85 1.31 -13.11
CA LEU A 73 -5.22 1.84 -14.33
C LEU A 73 -4.68 0.74 -15.26
N LYS A 74 -4.27 -0.43 -14.72
CA LYS A 74 -3.81 -1.60 -15.51
C LYS A 74 -4.07 -2.90 -14.77
N ASN A 75 -4.62 -3.90 -15.45
CA ASN A 75 -4.91 -5.22 -14.88
C ASN A 75 -4.07 -6.29 -15.58
N ALA A 76 -3.27 -7.02 -14.81
CA ALA A 76 -2.63 -8.28 -15.20
C ALA A 76 -2.75 -9.27 -14.03
N GLU A 77 -2.53 -10.57 -14.24
CA GLU A 77 -2.60 -11.54 -13.13
C GLU A 77 -1.70 -11.10 -11.97
N ASN A 78 -2.25 -11.11 -10.75
CA ASN A 78 -1.58 -10.65 -9.52
C ASN A 78 -1.03 -9.20 -9.58
N THR A 79 -1.56 -8.32 -10.43
CA THR A 79 -1.19 -6.89 -10.50
C THR A 79 -2.43 -6.01 -10.67
N ILE A 80 -2.54 -4.95 -9.86
CA ILE A 80 -3.61 -3.93 -9.94
C ILE A 80 -3.04 -2.53 -10.10
#